data_AF-A0A933JH63-F1
#
_entry.id   AF-A0A933JH63-F1
#
_cell.length_a   1.000
_cell.length_b   1.000
_cell.length_c   1.000
_cell.angle_alpha   90.00
_cell.angle_beta   90.00
_cell.angle_gamma   90.00
#
_symmetry.space_group_name_H-M   'P 1'
#
loop_
_entity.id
_entity.type
_entity.pdbx_description
1 polymer ?
#
loop_
_entity_poly.entity_id
_entity_poly.type
_entity_poly.pdbx_seq_one_letter_code
_entity_poly.pdbx_strand_id
1 'polypeptide(L)' 'MVIGEAATKLADEYPEFIAKFPQVEWKSMRGMRNRLAHGYFDINLEIVWETVKQALPILESQIRQLQKTLQA' A
#
# COMPACT_ATOMS: atom_id res chain seq x y z
N MET A 1 -3.94 6.62 5.89
CA MET A 1 -3.44 6.19 7.22
C MET A 1 -3.52 4.67 7.38
N VAL A 2 -4.71 4.07 7.43
CA VAL A 2 -4.90 2.61 7.68
C VAL A 2 -4.11 1.69 6.74
N ILE A 3 -4.22 1.86 5.42
CA ILE A 3 -3.55 1.00 4.44
C ILE A 3 -2.02 1.03 4.61
N GLY A 4 -1.43 2.22 4.75
CA GLY A 4 0.02 2.35 4.95
C GLY A 4 0.48 1.86 6.33
N GLU A 5 -0.36 1.98 7.35
CA GLU A 5 -0.09 1.42 8.69
C GLU A 5 -0.07 -0.12 8.65
N ALA A 6 -1.06 -0.73 7.98
CA ALA A 6 -1.11 -2.17 7.79
C ALA A 6 0.08 -2.68 6.94
N ALA A 7 0.43 -1.96 5.86
CA ALA A 7 1.62 -2.28 5.06
C ALA A 7 2.92 -2.15 5.86
N THR A 8 2.99 -1.20 6.80
CA THR A 8 4.14 -1.05 7.71
C THR A 8 4.24 -2.24 8.65
N LYS A 9 3.15 -2.59 9.34
CA LYS A 9 3.12 -3.75 10.24
C LYS A 9 3.47 -5.05 9.54
N LEU A 10 2.93 -5.30 8.34
CA LEU A 10 3.27 -6.49 7.57
C LEU A 10 4.77 -6.54 7.20
N ALA A 11 5.36 -5.39 6.85
CA ALA A 11 6.79 -5.34 6.55
C ALA A 11 7.68 -5.55 7.78
N ASP A 12 7.23 -5.09 8.94
CA ASP A 12 7.99 -5.17 10.17
C ASP A 12 7.83 -6.56 10.84
N GLU A 13 6.63 -7.15 10.80
CA GLU A 13 6.32 -8.45 11.43
C GLU A 13 6.50 -9.65 10.49
N TYR A 14 6.33 -9.47 9.17
CA TYR A 14 6.36 -10.55 8.17
C TYR A 14 7.21 -10.18 6.94
N PRO A 15 8.51 -9.88 7.10
CA PRO A 15 9.37 -9.43 5.99
C PRO A 15 9.49 -10.45 4.84
N GLU A 16 9.49 -11.75 5.15
CA GLU A 16 9.55 -12.79 4.12
C GLU A 16 8.28 -12.85 3.26
N PHE A 17 7.12 -12.54 3.85
CA PHE A 17 5.86 -12.46 3.11
C PHE A 17 5.89 -11.33 2.08
N ILE A 18 6.37 -10.16 2.48
CA ILE A 18 6.56 -9.01 1.59
C ILE A 18 7.52 -9.36 0.45
N ALA A 19 8.63 -10.03 0.76
CA ALA A 19 9.61 -10.46 -0.23
C ALA A 19 9.04 -11.47 -1.24
N LYS A 20 8.14 -12.35 -0.79
CA LYS A 20 7.46 -13.34 -1.63
C LYS A 20 6.41 -12.73 -2.58
N PHE A 21 5.86 -11.56 -2.23
CA PHE A 21 4.83 -10.89 -3.01
C PHE A 21 5.24 -9.46 -3.41
N PRO A 22 6.30 -9.29 -4.22
CA PRO A 22 6.85 -7.99 -4.58
C PRO A 22 5.96 -7.21 -5.57
N GLN A 23 4.99 -7.87 -6.22
CA GLN A 23 4.03 -7.22 -7.11
C GLN A 23 3.08 -6.27 -6.38
N VAL A 24 2.91 -6.45 -5.07
CA VAL A 24 2.15 -5.52 -4.24
C VAL A 24 3.09 -4.39 -3.82
N GLU A 25 2.68 -3.16 -4.09
CA GLU A 25 3.49 -1.95 -3.89
C GLU A 25 3.58 -1.51 -2.41
N TRP A 26 4.11 -2.38 -1.54
CA TRP A 26 4.15 -2.19 -0.08
C TRP A 26 4.86 -0.92 0.36
N LYS A 27 6.01 -0.61 -0.26
CA LYS A 27 6.80 0.59 0.06
C LYS A 27 6.03 1.86 -0.30
N SER A 28 5.33 1.85 -1.44
CA SER A 28 4.52 2.98 -1.90
C SER A 28 3.37 3.27 -0.92
N MET A 29 2.73 2.24 -0.36
CA MET A 29 1.71 2.41 0.69
C MET A 29 2.27 3.06 1.96
N ARG A 30 3.46 2.65 2.42
CA ARG A 30 4.15 3.27 3.57
C ARG A 30 4.50 4.73 3.29
N GLY A 31 5.06 4.99 2.11
CA GLY A 31 5.43 6.33 1.65
C GLY A 31 4.25 7.29 1.61
N MET A 32 3.10 6.84 1.08
CA MET A 32 1.89 7.65 1.02
C MET A 32 1.36 8.02 2.42
N ARG A 33 1.42 7.09 3.38
CA ARG A 33 1.04 7.36 4.77
C ARG A 33 1.96 8.40 5.41
N ASN A 34 3.27 8.28 5.23
CA ASN A 34 4.22 9.24 5.77
C ASN A 34 4.03 10.64 5.17
N ARG A 35 3.81 10.73 3.85
CA ARG A 35 3.55 12.02 3.19
C ARG A 35 2.27 12.69 3.68
N LEU A 36 1.18 11.93 3.82
CA LEU A 36 -0.10 12.46 4.32
C LEU A 36 -0.05 12.82 5.82
N ALA A 37 0.73 12.11 6.62
CA ALA A 37 0.83 12.37 8.07
C ALA A 37 1.71 13.59 8.41
N HIS A 38 2.72 13.88 7.60
CA HIS A 38 3.69 14.95 7.86
C HIS A 38 3.48 16.22 7.02
N GLY A 39 2.63 16.20 5.99
CA GLY A 39 2.58 17.24 4.95
C GLY A 39 1.36 18.16 4.97
N TYR A 40 1.06 18.85 6.08
CA TYR A 40 -0.10 19.76 6.13
C TYR A 40 -0.04 20.95 5.13
N PHE A 41 1.10 21.18 4.45
CA PHE A 41 1.27 22.23 3.44
C PHE A 41 1.79 21.77 2.06
N ASP A 42 2.11 20.47 1.87
CA ASP A 42 2.79 19.94 0.66
C ASP A 42 2.07 18.72 0.05
N ILE A 43 0.80 18.49 0.37
CA ILE A 43 0.02 17.41 -0.26
C ILE A 43 -0.33 17.84 -1.69
N ASN A 44 0.33 17.22 -2.66
CA ASN A 44 -0.07 17.30 -4.05
C ASN A 44 -1.37 16.49 -4.26
N LEU A 45 -2.49 17.20 -4.44
CA LEU A 45 -3.82 16.61 -4.63
C LEU A 45 -3.95 15.81 -5.93
N GLU A 46 -3.16 16.11 -6.96
CA GLU A 46 -3.15 15.33 -8.21
C GLU A 46 -2.63 13.92 -7.94
N ILE A 47 -1.55 13.79 -7.16
CA ILE A 47 -1.04 12.48 -6.73
C ILE A 47 -2.07 11.73 -5.90
N VAL A 48 -2.81 12.42 -5.01
CA VAL A 48 -3.87 11.79 -4.22
C VAL A 48 -4.98 11.28 -5.13
N TRP A 49 -5.41 12.09 -6.11
CA TRP A 49 -6.46 11.75 -7.05
C TRP A 49 -6.08 10.56 -7.93
N GLU A 50 -4.87 10.56 -8.49
CA GLU A 50 -4.31 9.43 -9.26
C GLU A 50 -4.21 8.17 -8.40
N THR A 51 -3.75 8.29 -7.15
CA THR A 51 -3.68 7.16 -6.21
C THR A 51 -5.06 6.53 -6.04
N VAL A 52 -6.10 7.36 -5.84
CA VAL A 52 -7.47 6.87 -5.66
C VAL A 52 -8.03 6.25 -6.93
N LYS A 53 -7.79 6.86 -8.11
CA LYS A 53 -8.40 6.42 -9.37
C LYS A 53 -7.67 5.27 -10.04
N GLN A 54 -6.37 5.15 -9.85
CA GLN A 54 -5.52 4.20 -10.59
C GLN A 54 -4.86 3.19 -9.66
N ALA A 55 -4.14 3.65 -8.63
CA ALA A 55 -3.35 2.75 -7.80
C ALA A 55 -4.21 1.88 -6.87
N LEU A 56 -5.26 2.43 -6.25
CA LEU A 56 -6.12 1.68 -5.33
C LEU A 56 -6.89 0.52 -6.00
N PRO A 57 -7.51 0.68 -7.18
CA PRO A 57 -8.14 -0.45 -7.88
C PRO A 57 -7.16 -1.58 -8.23
N ILE A 58 -5.93 -1.22 -8.64
CA ILE A 58 -4.88 -2.20 -8.93
C ILE A 58 -4.50 -2.95 -7.64
N LEU A 59 -4.26 -2.21 -6.55
CA LEU A 59 -3.94 -2.78 -5.25
C LEU A 59 -5.05 -3.72 -4.76
N GLU A 60 -6.32 -3.33 -4.88
CA GLU A 60 -7.45 -4.19 -4.49
C GLU A 60 -7.43 -5.53 -5.24
N SER A 61 -7.23 -5.49 -6.56
CA SER A 61 -7.12 -6.70 -7.38
C SER A 61 -5.96 -7.60 -6.92
N GLN A 62 -4.80 -7.01 -6.66
CA GLN A 62 -3.62 -7.73 -6.18
C GLN A 62 -3.84 -8.39 -4.82
N ILE A 63 -4.47 -7.68 -3.87
CA ILE A 63 -4.80 -8.22 -2.54
C ILE A 63 -5.83 -9.35 -2.64
N ARG A 64 -6.86 -9.22 -3.48
CA ARG A 64 -7.83 -10.29 -3.72
C ARG A 64 -7.17 -11.53 -4.32
N GLN A 65 -6.24 -11.35 -5.25
CA GLN A 65 -5.49 -12.46 -5.82
C GLN A 65 -4.60 -13.14 -4.77
N LEU A 66 -3.92 -12.33 -3.95
CA LEU A 66 -3.10 -12.82 -2.85
C LEU A 66 -3.91 -13.63 -1.84
N GLN A 67 -5.10 -13.16 -1.45
CA GLN A 67 -6.00 -13.91 -0.57
C GLN A 67 -6.37 -15.28 -1.15
N LYS A 68 -6.68 -15.35 -2.45
CA LYS A 68 -6.95 -16.64 -3.11
C LYS A 68 -5.73 -17.57 -3.08
N THR A 69 -4.54 -17.03 -3.33
CA THR A 69 -3.29 -17.81 -3.27
C THR A 69 -2.98 -18.36 -1.87
N LEU A 70 -3.39 -17.66 -0.80
CA LEU A 70 -3.17 -18.10 0.58
C LEU A 70 -4.21 -19.10 1.08
N GLN A 71 -5.37 -19.18 0.41
CA GLN A 71 -6.46 -20.11 0.74
C GLN A 71 -6.40 -21.42 -0.07
N ALA A 72 -5.51 -21.49 -1.07
CA ALA A 72 -5.24 -22.66 -1.89
C ALA A 72 -4.08 -23.48 -1.32
#